data_AF-A0A956GQQ6-F1
#
_entry.id   AF-A0A956GQQ6-F1
#
_cell.length_a   1.000
_cell.length_b   1.000
_cell.length_c   1.000
_cell.angle_alpha   90.00
_cell.angle_beta   90.00
_cell.angle_gamma   90.00
#
_symmetry.space_group_name_H-M   'P 1'
#
loop_
_entity.id
_entity.type
_entity.pdbx_description
1 polymer ?
#
loop_
_entity_poly.entity_id
_entity_poly.type
_entity_poly.pdbx_seq_one_letter_code
_entity_poly.pdbx_strand_id
1 'polypeptide(L)'
;MTRRPDLATLAAVRILPVRHHSPRVSQVVRAELDRIDPDVVLVEGPSDAGDLLSVLVDDDTRPPVAILGYRTDGPSQSVVWPFASYSPEYVALRWAHEHGVRAELIDLDIGTALAIAEEDHDAEDPDTGTDTDTDTDTGSEADTGSEADTGSEAEAEAEAEAEAEAEAEAEAGAEAEAEAEAEAEAGAEAEAEAVERV
;
A
#
# COMPACT_ATOMS: atom_id res chain seq x y z
N MET A 1 5.28 -1.91 -33.39
CA MET A 1 4.75 -0.59 -33.80
C MET A 1 4.36 0.12 -32.51
N THR A 2 5.29 0.85 -31.90
CA THR A 2 5.09 1.45 -30.58
C THR A 2 4.24 2.70 -30.75
N ARG A 3 2.94 2.60 -30.44
CA ARG A 3 2.05 3.77 -30.42
C ARG A 3 2.57 4.68 -29.31
N ARG A 4 2.99 5.89 -29.66
CA ARG A 4 3.36 6.89 -28.64
C ARG A 4 2.15 7.10 -27.73
N PRO A 5 2.35 7.11 -26.40
CA PRO A 5 1.26 7.39 -25.48
C PRO A 5 0.70 8.78 -25.78
N ASP A 6 -0.62 8.88 -25.80
CA ASP A 6 -1.32 10.14 -25.95
C ASP A 6 -1.12 10.98 -24.68
N LEU A 7 -0.64 12.21 -24.84
CA LEU A 7 -0.38 13.11 -23.71
C LEU A 7 -1.66 13.42 -22.91
N ALA A 8 -2.82 13.40 -23.56
CA ALA A 8 -4.10 13.55 -22.87
C ALA A 8 -4.38 12.36 -21.94
N THR A 9 -4.04 11.13 -22.36
CA THR A 9 -4.14 9.94 -21.51
C THR A 9 -3.18 10.01 -20.32
N LEU A 10 -1.94 10.48 -20.52
CA LEU A 10 -0.99 10.63 -19.42
C LEU A 10 -1.42 11.70 -18.41
N ALA A 11 -2.04 12.79 -18.86
CA ALA A 11 -2.55 13.84 -17.99
C ALA A 11 -3.73 13.37 -17.10
N ALA A 12 -4.43 12.29 -17.49
CA ALA A 12 -5.49 11.68 -16.68
C ALA A 12 -4.95 10.77 -15.57
N VAL A 13 -3.68 10.36 -15.62
CA VAL A 13 -3.07 9.51 -14.60
C VAL A 13 -2.69 10.36 -13.38
N ARG A 14 -3.16 9.95 -12.21
CA ARG A 14 -2.80 10.56 -10.93
C ARG A 14 -1.84 9.64 -10.18
N ILE A 15 -0.64 10.12 -9.91
CA ILE A 15 0.37 9.39 -9.13
C ILE A 15 0.28 9.85 -7.69
N LEU A 16 0.02 8.91 -6.77
CA LEU A 16 0.04 9.14 -5.34
C LEU A 16 1.32 8.51 -4.78
N PRO A 17 2.39 9.27 -4.53
CA PRO A 17 3.61 8.73 -3.95
C PRO A 17 3.35 8.32 -2.49
N VAL A 18 3.80 7.13 -2.11
CA VAL A 18 3.57 6.58 -0.78
C VAL A 18 4.87 6.24 -0.06
N ARG A 19 4.83 6.36 1.27
CA ARG A 19 5.78 5.67 2.14
C ARG A 19 5.09 4.41 2.64
N HIS A 20 5.69 3.25 2.41
CA HIS A 20 5.13 1.99 2.87
C HIS A 20 4.85 2.03 4.38
N HIS A 21 3.79 1.34 4.78
CA HIS A 21 3.39 1.18 6.18
C HIS A 21 3.18 2.51 6.93
N SER A 22 2.71 3.56 6.26
CA SER A 22 2.44 4.86 6.86
C SER A 22 0.94 5.08 7.12
N PRO A 23 0.49 5.10 8.38
CA PRO A 23 -0.91 5.36 8.72
C PRO A 23 -1.40 6.72 8.22
N ARG A 24 -0.54 7.76 8.28
CA ARG A 24 -0.88 9.10 7.80
C ARG A 24 -1.04 9.14 6.28
N VAL A 25 -0.14 8.49 5.54
CA VAL A 25 -0.26 8.40 4.08
C VAL A 25 -1.50 7.61 3.70
N SER A 26 -1.85 6.55 4.43
CA SER A 26 -3.07 5.78 4.19
C SER A 26 -4.35 6.62 4.30
N GLN A 27 -4.43 7.52 5.28
CA GLN A 27 -5.55 8.45 5.41
C GLN A 27 -5.63 9.40 4.21
N VAL A 28 -4.48 9.93 3.78
CA VAL A 28 -4.40 10.83 2.62
C VAL A 28 -4.76 10.10 1.33
N VAL A 29 -4.27 8.88 1.12
CA VAL A 29 -4.60 8.05 -0.06
C VAL A 29 -6.10 7.80 -0.13
N ARG A 30 -6.74 7.40 0.98
CA ARG A 30 -8.19 7.20 1.02
C ARG A 30 -8.96 8.46 0.63
N ALA A 31 -8.62 9.60 1.25
CA ALA A 31 -9.26 10.88 0.94
C ALA A 31 -9.03 11.33 -0.51
N GLU A 32 -7.84 11.08 -1.07
CA GLU A 32 -7.54 11.40 -2.46
C GLU A 32 -8.27 10.50 -3.44
N LEU A 33 -8.45 9.21 -3.13
CA LEU A 33 -9.28 8.31 -3.94
C LEU A 33 -10.75 8.77 -3.95
N ASP A 34 -11.30 9.13 -2.79
CA ASP A 34 -12.65 9.73 -2.69
C ASP A 34 -12.78 11.01 -3.53
N ARG A 35 -11.74 11.84 -3.56
CA ARG A 35 -11.72 13.12 -4.30
C ARG A 35 -11.52 12.94 -5.81
N ILE A 36 -10.73 11.95 -6.22
CA ILE A 36 -10.38 11.68 -7.62
C ILE A 36 -11.48 10.90 -8.31
N ASP A 37 -12.17 10.01 -7.59
CA ASP A 37 -13.18 9.08 -8.12
C ASP A 37 -12.66 8.31 -9.36
N PRO A 38 -11.56 7.52 -9.21
CA PRO A 38 -10.93 6.88 -10.36
C PRO A 38 -11.71 5.67 -10.88
N ASP A 39 -11.67 5.45 -12.20
CA ASP A 39 -12.19 4.23 -12.83
C ASP A 39 -11.34 2.97 -12.54
N VAL A 40 -10.04 3.17 -12.25
CA VAL A 40 -9.06 2.10 -11.98
C VAL A 40 -8.05 2.56 -10.94
N VAL A 41 -7.71 1.68 -9.99
CA VAL A 41 -6.64 1.88 -9.00
C VAL A 41 -5.48 0.94 -9.32
N LEU A 42 -4.29 1.50 -9.53
CA LEU A 42 -3.07 0.73 -9.78
C LEU A 42 -2.18 0.80 -8.53
N VAL A 43 -1.83 -0.37 -7.98
CA VAL A 43 -1.10 -0.49 -6.71
C VAL A 43 0.22 -1.22 -6.94
N GLU A 44 1.26 -0.83 -6.20
CA GLU A 44 2.54 -1.53 -6.19
C GLU A 44 2.37 -2.95 -5.63
N GLY A 45 2.99 -3.92 -6.30
CA GLY A 45 2.91 -5.34 -5.99
C GLY A 45 3.05 -6.19 -7.26
N PRO A 46 3.24 -7.50 -7.10
CA PRO A 46 3.61 -8.36 -8.21
C PRO A 46 2.50 -8.44 -9.26
N SER A 47 2.82 -8.07 -10.50
CA SER A 47 1.83 -7.97 -11.59
C SER A 47 1.18 -9.30 -11.97
N ASP A 48 1.81 -10.43 -11.66
CA ASP A 48 1.30 -11.79 -11.86
C ASP A 48 0.50 -12.33 -10.66
N ALA A 49 0.29 -11.53 -9.61
CA ALA A 49 -0.48 -11.93 -8.42
C ALA A 49 -1.92 -11.40 -8.38
N GLY A 50 -2.46 -10.92 -9.51
CA GLY A 50 -3.80 -10.34 -9.60
C GLY A 50 -4.92 -11.25 -9.09
N ASP A 51 -4.81 -12.57 -9.27
CA ASP A 51 -5.80 -13.55 -8.80
C ASP A 51 -5.93 -13.57 -7.26
N LEU A 52 -4.91 -13.13 -6.54
CA LEU A 52 -4.90 -13.06 -5.06
C LEU A 52 -5.66 -11.83 -4.52
N LEU A 53 -5.97 -10.84 -5.36
CA LEU A 53 -6.63 -9.61 -4.92
C LEU A 53 -7.97 -9.90 -4.23
N SER A 54 -8.74 -10.85 -4.75
CA SER A 54 -10.03 -11.25 -4.17
C SER A 54 -9.90 -11.74 -2.72
N VAL A 55 -8.83 -12.49 -2.41
CA VAL A 55 -8.54 -12.97 -1.06
C VAL A 55 -7.99 -11.84 -0.20
N LEU A 56 -7.11 -10.98 -0.73
CA LEU A 56 -6.54 -9.86 0.02
C LEU A 56 -7.60 -8.89 0.53
N VAL A 57 -8.64 -8.62 -0.26
CA VAL A 57 -9.71 -7.69 0.09
C VAL A 57 -10.96 -8.37 0.66
N ASP A 58 -10.95 -9.68 0.88
CA ASP A 58 -12.05 -10.39 1.53
C ASP A 58 -12.31 -9.85 2.95
N ASP A 59 -13.57 -9.80 3.39
CA ASP A 59 -13.93 -9.28 4.72
C ASP A 59 -13.45 -10.17 5.87
N ASP A 60 -13.20 -11.46 5.62
CA ASP A 60 -12.60 -12.37 6.59
C ASP A 60 -11.06 -12.24 6.65
N THR A 61 -10.43 -11.56 5.69
CA THR A 61 -8.99 -11.31 5.69
C THR A 61 -8.61 -10.29 6.74
N ARG A 62 -7.72 -10.70 7.67
CA ARG A 62 -7.25 -9.88 8.79
C ARG A 62 -5.75 -9.60 8.67
N PRO A 63 -5.35 -8.41 8.20
CA PRO A 63 -3.95 -8.00 8.20
C PRO A 63 -3.30 -8.03 9.60
N PRO A 64 -1.98 -8.26 9.70
CA PRO A 64 -1.03 -8.30 8.59
C PRO A 64 -1.08 -9.60 7.79
N VAL A 65 -1.06 -9.47 6.46
CA VAL A 65 -0.96 -10.58 5.49
C VAL A 65 0.09 -10.24 4.44
N ALA A 66 0.56 -11.21 3.67
CA ALA A 66 1.54 -10.95 2.62
C ALA A 66 1.31 -11.85 1.39
N ILE A 67 1.69 -11.34 0.22
CA ILE A 67 1.98 -12.21 -0.92
C ILE A 67 3.41 -12.72 -0.73
N LEU A 68 3.58 -14.05 -0.78
CA LEU A 68 4.87 -14.72 -0.70
C LEU A 68 5.22 -15.33 -2.06
N GLY A 69 6.26 -14.80 -2.69
CA GLY A 69 6.92 -15.45 -3.81
C GLY A 69 8.09 -16.28 -3.30
N TYR A 70 8.22 -17.53 -3.73
CA TYR A 70 9.33 -18.38 -3.33
C TYR A 70 9.71 -19.36 -4.44
N ARG A 71 11.00 -19.73 -4.45
CA ARG A 71 11.51 -20.76 -5.37
C ARG A 71 11.10 -22.15 -4.91
N THR A 72 10.76 -23.00 -5.87
CA THR A 72 10.48 -24.42 -5.63
C THR A 72 11.61 -25.34 -6.12
N ASP A 73 12.60 -24.76 -6.79
CA ASP A 73 13.80 -25.42 -7.28
C ASP A 73 15.05 -24.57 -6.95
N GLY A 74 16.22 -25.21 -6.93
CA GLY A 74 17.48 -24.51 -6.65
C GLY A 74 17.65 -24.06 -5.19
N PRO A 75 18.53 -23.08 -4.93
CA PRO A 75 18.71 -22.49 -3.61
C PRO A 75 17.41 -21.88 -3.06
N SER A 76 17.21 -22.01 -1.75
CA SER A 76 16.06 -21.44 -1.06
C SER A 76 16.07 -19.92 -1.17
N GLN A 77 15.01 -19.35 -1.74
CA GLN A 77 14.87 -17.91 -1.88
C GLN A 77 13.40 -17.50 -1.86
N SER A 78 13.14 -16.31 -1.32
CA SER A 78 11.80 -15.75 -1.21
C SER A 78 11.78 -14.23 -1.27
N VAL A 79 10.69 -13.68 -1.76
CA VAL A 79 10.34 -12.26 -1.77
C VAL A 79 8.95 -12.09 -1.16
N VAL A 80 8.76 -10.99 -0.43
CA VAL A 80 7.55 -10.76 0.37
C VAL A 80 7.00 -9.38 0.09
N TRP A 81 5.70 -9.31 -0.20
CA TRP A 81 4.95 -8.05 -0.28
C TRP A 81 3.97 -7.97 0.89
N PRO A 82 4.33 -7.28 1.99
CA PRO A 82 3.52 -7.19 3.19
C PRO A 82 2.39 -6.16 3.08
N PHE A 83 1.21 -6.55 3.53
CA PHE A 83 0.03 -5.71 3.64
C PHE A 83 -0.39 -5.59 5.10
N ALA A 84 -0.49 -4.36 5.57
CA ALA A 84 -0.99 -4.04 6.91
C ALA A 84 -2.28 -3.23 6.79
N SER A 85 -3.14 -3.27 7.80
CA SER A 85 -4.38 -2.48 7.82
C SER A 85 -4.14 -0.97 7.69
N TYR A 86 -2.91 -0.52 7.94
CA TYR A 86 -2.44 0.85 7.85
C TYR A 86 -1.42 1.08 6.74
N SER A 87 -1.21 0.12 5.81
CA SER A 87 -0.37 0.34 4.64
C SER A 87 -1.19 1.01 3.52
N PRO A 88 -0.66 2.04 2.85
CA PRO A 88 -1.38 2.76 1.80
C PRO A 88 -1.87 1.85 0.67
N GLU A 89 -1.10 0.81 0.35
CA GLU A 89 -1.39 -0.19 -0.68
C GLU A 89 -2.63 -1.01 -0.31
N TYR A 90 -2.68 -1.53 0.92
CA TYR A 90 -3.84 -2.30 1.39
C TYR A 90 -5.09 -1.43 1.47
N VAL A 91 -4.95 -0.18 1.92
CA VAL A 91 -6.05 0.79 1.98
C VAL A 91 -6.58 1.12 0.58
N ALA A 92 -5.70 1.29 -0.41
CA ALA A 92 -6.12 1.52 -1.80
C ALA A 92 -6.87 0.32 -2.38
N LEU A 93 -6.40 -0.90 -2.12
CA LEU A 93 -7.07 -2.13 -2.56
C LEU A 93 -8.45 -2.30 -1.90
N ARG A 94 -8.54 -2.11 -0.58
CA ARG A 94 -9.83 -2.16 0.14
C ARG A 94 -10.79 -1.07 -0.32
N TRP A 95 -10.31 0.16 -0.53
CA TRP A 95 -11.13 1.25 -1.06
C TRP A 95 -11.71 0.88 -2.43
N ALA A 96 -10.89 0.37 -3.34
CA ALA A 96 -11.33 -0.04 -4.67
C ALA A 96 -12.40 -1.14 -4.59
N HIS A 97 -12.20 -2.15 -3.73
CA HIS A 97 -13.19 -3.18 -3.48
C HIS A 97 -14.51 -2.63 -2.94
N GLU A 98 -14.45 -1.76 -1.93
CA GLU A 98 -15.63 -1.13 -1.29
C GLU A 98 -16.46 -0.29 -2.27
N HIS A 99 -15.83 0.31 -3.29
CA HIS A 99 -16.48 1.15 -4.29
C HIS A 99 -16.77 0.44 -5.62
N GLY A 100 -16.43 -0.85 -5.73
CA GLY A 100 -16.58 -1.60 -6.98
C GLY A 100 -15.67 -1.13 -8.12
N VAL A 101 -14.57 -0.44 -7.79
CA VAL A 101 -13.57 0.05 -8.74
C VAL A 101 -12.55 -1.06 -9.03
N ARG A 102 -12.12 -1.15 -10.30
CA ARG A 102 -11.11 -2.15 -10.71
C ARG A 102 -9.76 -1.83 -10.08
N ALA A 103 -9.11 -2.83 -9.49
CA ALA A 103 -7.75 -2.73 -8.99
C ALA A 103 -6.79 -3.67 -9.73
N GLU A 104 -5.54 -3.24 -9.93
CA GLU A 104 -4.46 -4.05 -10.51
C GLU A 104 -3.13 -3.82 -9.79
N LEU A 105 -2.27 -4.84 -9.80
CA LEU A 105 -0.89 -4.78 -9.33
C LEU A 105 0.04 -4.49 -10.53
N ILE A 106 0.98 -3.55 -10.39
CA ILE A 106 1.73 -3.01 -11.54
C ILE A 106 3.26 -3.06 -11.41
N ASP A 107 3.79 -3.79 -10.43
CA ASP A 107 5.24 -3.94 -10.26
C ASP A 107 5.78 -5.18 -11.00
N LEU A 108 7.09 -5.43 -10.86
CA LEU A 108 7.76 -6.61 -11.38
C LEU A 108 7.03 -7.91 -10.98
N ASP A 109 6.99 -8.87 -11.90
CA ASP A 109 6.46 -10.20 -11.60
C ASP A 109 7.33 -10.92 -10.55
N ILE A 110 6.74 -11.91 -9.89
CA ILE A 110 7.40 -12.65 -8.80
C ILE A 110 8.72 -13.27 -9.25
N GLY A 111 8.78 -13.83 -10.46
CA GLY A 111 9.98 -14.48 -10.99
C GLY A 111 11.12 -13.50 -11.20
N THR A 112 10.82 -12.33 -11.77
CA THR A 112 11.79 -11.24 -11.95
C THR A 112 12.25 -10.69 -10.60
N ALA A 113 11.35 -10.50 -9.64
CA ALA A 113 11.69 -10.03 -8.29
C ALA A 113 12.61 -11.02 -7.54
N LEU A 114 12.35 -12.33 -7.66
CA LEU A 114 13.23 -13.37 -7.11
C LEU A 114 14.63 -13.28 -7.73
N ALA A 115 14.74 -13.23 -9.06
CA ALA A 115 16.04 -13.17 -9.74
C ALA A 115 16.90 -11.97 -9.28
N ILE A 116 16.29 -10.79 -9.11
CA ILE A 116 16.99 -9.60 -8.60
C ILE A 116 17.50 -9.83 -7.16
N ALA A 117 16.66 -10.41 -6.30
CA ALA A 117 17.06 -10.69 -4.93
C ALA A 117 18.15 -11.77 -4.83
N GLU A 118 18.41 -12.56 -5.88
CA GLU A 118 19.54 -13.52 -5.91
C GLU A 118 20.84 -12.78 -6.17
N GLU A 119 20.82 -11.88 -7.16
CA GLU A 119 21.97 -11.05 -7.53
C GLU A 119 22.44 -10.18 -6.35
N ASP A 120 21.49 -9.64 -5.57
CA ASP A 120 21.81 -8.88 -4.35
C ASP A 120 22.47 -9.76 -3.27
N HIS A 121 22.01 -11.01 -3.11
CA HIS A 121 22.58 -11.93 -2.12
C HIS A 121 23.98 -12.43 -2.52
N ASP A 122 24.20 -12.73 -3.80
CA ASP A 122 25.49 -13.12 -4.35
C ASP A 122 26.51 -11.96 -4.34
N ALA A 123 26.05 -10.71 -4.39
CA ALA A 123 26.90 -9.53 -4.28
C ALA A 123 27.36 -9.23 -2.84
N GLU A 124 26.65 -9.73 -1.83
CA GLU A 124 26.96 -9.54 -0.41
C GLU A 124 27.91 -10.60 0.17
N ASP A 125 28.23 -11.69 -0.55
CA ASP A 125 29.20 -12.71 -0.10
C ASP A 125 30.48 -12.79 -0.96
N PRO A 126 31.56 -12.09 -0.57
CA PRO A 126 32.90 -12.38 -1.06
C PRO A 126 33.81 -13.11 -0.06
N ASP A 127 33.32 -13.66 1.07
CA ASP A 127 34.15 -14.45 1.99
C ASP A 127 33.37 -15.17 3.13
N THR A 128 32.90 -16.39 2.89
CA THR A 128 32.84 -17.41 3.96
C THR A 128 33.70 -18.62 3.58
N GLY A 129 35.01 -18.45 3.80
CA GLY A 129 35.89 -19.44 4.40
C GLY A 129 35.62 -20.91 4.09
N THR A 130 36.43 -21.46 3.18
CA THR A 130 36.61 -22.90 3.03
C THR A 130 37.13 -23.51 4.34
N ASP A 131 36.24 -24.06 5.18
CA ASP A 131 36.66 -24.95 6.27
C ASP A 131 37.14 -26.27 5.68
N THR A 132 38.46 -26.35 5.53
CA THR A 132 39.19 -27.58 5.24
C THR A 132 39.22 -28.43 6.51
N ASP A 133 38.71 -29.65 6.39
CA ASP A 133 38.91 -30.73 7.36
C ASP A 133 40.38 -30.86 7.75
N THR A 134 40.71 -30.60 9.02
CA THR A 134 41.87 -31.23 9.67
C THR A 134 41.50 -31.69 11.07
N ASP A 135 41.29 -33.00 11.18
CA ASP A 135 41.33 -33.76 12.42
C ASP A 135 42.65 -33.51 13.17
N THR A 136 42.58 -33.12 14.45
CA THR A 136 43.61 -33.54 15.41
C THR A 136 43.00 -33.70 16.81
N ASP A 137 42.83 -34.96 17.19
CA ASP A 137 42.52 -35.43 18.53
C ASP A 137 43.76 -35.31 19.44
N THR A 138 43.66 -34.60 20.57
CA THR A 138 44.44 -34.84 21.81
C THR A 138 43.79 -34.08 22.98
N GLY A 139 43.20 -34.81 23.92
CA GLY A 139 42.45 -34.27 25.05
C GLY A 139 43.27 -33.77 26.25
N SER A 140 42.57 -33.14 27.20
CA SER A 140 42.73 -33.29 28.67
C SER A 140 41.87 -32.24 29.39
N GLU A 141 41.10 -32.72 30.37
CA GLU A 141 40.36 -31.94 31.37
C GLU A 141 41.25 -30.95 32.14
N ALA A 142 40.75 -29.74 32.45
CA ALA A 142 40.77 -29.13 33.79
C ALA A 142 40.21 -27.69 33.81
N ASP A 143 39.32 -27.48 34.77
CA ASP A 143 38.79 -26.24 35.35
C ASP A 143 39.88 -25.25 35.79
N THR A 144 39.75 -23.97 35.40
CA THR A 144 40.09 -22.80 36.23
C THR A 144 39.37 -21.56 35.71
N GLY A 145 38.52 -20.95 36.54
CA GLY A 145 37.90 -19.66 36.27
C GLY A 145 38.89 -18.48 36.29
N SER A 146 38.53 -17.41 35.59
CA SER A 146 38.82 -16.03 36.00
C SER A 146 38.03 -15.05 35.15
N GLU A 147 37.30 -14.18 35.85
CA GLU A 147 36.60 -12.99 35.40
C GLU A 147 37.48 -12.07 34.53
N ALA A 148 36.90 -11.48 33.47
CA ALA A 148 37.30 -10.18 32.96
C ALA A 148 36.14 -9.54 32.18
N ASP A 149 35.53 -8.58 32.85
CA ASP A 149 34.71 -7.47 32.39
C ASP A 149 35.23 -6.81 31.11
N THR A 150 34.37 -6.69 30.09
CA THR A 150 34.25 -5.47 29.28
C THR A 150 32.82 -5.34 28.75
N GLY A 151 32.05 -4.47 29.38
CA GLY A 151 30.79 -3.97 28.84
C GLY A 151 30.99 -3.24 27.51
N SER A 152 30.03 -3.45 26.61
CA SER A 152 29.74 -2.51 25.55
C SER A 152 28.22 -2.44 25.42
N GLU A 153 27.64 -1.53 26.19
CA GLU A 153 26.30 -1.01 25.95
C GLU A 153 26.37 -0.16 24.67
N ALA A 154 25.48 -0.43 23.72
CA ALA A 154 25.22 0.46 22.60
C ALA A 154 23.74 0.81 22.64
N GLU A 155 23.52 2.11 22.79
CA GLU A 155 22.35 2.73 23.36
C GLU A 155 21.19 2.81 22.36
N ALA A 156 19.98 2.60 22.87
CA ALA A 156 18.75 2.92 22.20
C ALA A 156 18.50 4.42 22.32
N GLU A 157 18.58 5.16 21.21
CA GLU A 157 18.10 6.54 21.18
C GLU A 157 16.65 6.58 20.71
N ALA A 158 15.76 6.59 21.71
CA ALA A 158 14.39 7.05 21.56
C ALA A 158 14.37 8.56 21.80
N GLU A 159 14.18 9.35 20.74
CA GLU A 159 13.79 10.76 20.90
C GLU A 159 12.31 10.91 20.57
N ALA A 160 11.54 11.04 21.65
CA ALA A 160 10.18 11.57 21.62
C ALA A 160 10.23 12.96 22.25
N GLU A 161 9.96 14.00 21.47
CA GLU A 161 9.41 15.24 22.02
C GLU A 161 8.26 15.72 21.11
N ALA A 162 7.09 15.80 21.72
CA ALA A 162 5.90 16.42 21.19
C ALA A 162 5.78 17.80 21.84
N GLU A 163 5.57 18.87 21.07
CA GLU A 163 4.76 20.01 21.50
C GLU A 163 3.96 20.56 20.31
N ALA A 164 2.70 20.87 20.61
CA ALA A 164 1.66 21.28 19.68
C ALA A 164 1.55 22.81 19.67
N GLU A 165 1.32 23.42 18.50
CA GLU A 165 0.55 24.65 18.42
C GLU A 165 -0.44 24.57 17.26
N ALA A 166 -1.72 24.64 17.61
CA ALA A 166 -2.83 24.77 16.69
C ALA A 166 -3.06 26.26 16.44
N GLU A 167 -2.99 26.70 15.19
CA GLU A 167 -3.64 27.93 14.76
C GLU A 167 -4.67 27.60 13.69
N ALA A 168 -5.93 27.64 14.12
CA ALA A 168 -7.10 27.61 13.26
C ALA A 168 -7.41 29.03 12.84
N GLU A 169 -7.07 29.40 11.61
CA GLU A 169 -7.60 30.60 10.96
C GLU A 169 -8.84 30.20 10.15
N ALA A 170 -9.99 30.33 10.78
CA ALA A 170 -11.30 30.22 10.15
C ALA A 170 -11.66 31.59 9.56
N GLU A 171 -11.35 31.82 8.29
CA GLU A 171 -11.90 32.94 7.53
C GLU A 171 -13.32 32.60 7.09
N ALA A 172 -14.28 32.99 7.93
CA ALA A 172 -15.69 33.02 7.59
C ALA A 172 -15.96 34.14 6.58
N GLY A 173 -16.10 33.77 5.30
CA GLY A 173 -16.46 34.67 4.23
C GLY A 173 -17.56 34.11 3.34
N ALA A 174 -18.81 34.19 3.81
CA ALA A 174 -19.98 34.19 2.91
C ALA A 174 -21.15 34.89 3.61
N GLU A 175 -21.33 36.14 3.20
CA GLU A 175 -22.44 37.04 3.49
C GLU A 175 -23.78 36.32 3.34
N ALA A 176 -24.66 36.50 4.32
CA ALA A 176 -26.07 36.19 4.19
C ALA A 176 -26.75 37.37 3.47
N GLU A 177 -27.23 37.16 2.25
CA GLU A 177 -28.35 37.94 1.71
C GLU A 177 -29.50 36.98 1.42
N ALA A 178 -30.50 37.06 2.31
CA ALA A 178 -31.82 36.53 2.07
C ALA A 178 -32.61 37.56 1.26
N GLU A 179 -32.98 37.23 0.03
CA GLU A 179 -34.19 37.79 -0.58
C GLU A 179 -35.10 36.63 -0.99
N ALA A 180 -36.20 36.51 -0.24
CA ALA A 180 -37.34 35.73 -0.61
C ALA A 180 -38.17 36.56 -1.59
N GLU A 181 -38.43 36.03 -2.79
CA GLU A 181 -39.66 36.35 -3.51
C GLU A 181 -40.34 35.03 -3.90
N ALA A 182 -41.52 34.86 -3.32
CA ALA A 182 -42.47 33.83 -3.67
C ALA A 182 -43.32 34.34 -4.82
N GLU A 183 -43.41 33.59 -5.91
CA GLU A 183 -44.51 33.68 -6.87
C GLU A 183 -44.96 32.24 -7.15
N ALA A 184 -46.08 31.89 -6.53
CA ALA A 184 -46.83 30.68 -6.84
C ALA A 184 -47.70 30.98 -8.06
N GLU A 185 -47.54 30.22 -9.14
CA GLU A 185 -48.56 30.11 -10.17
C GLU A 185 -48.91 28.63 -10.34
N ALA A 186 -50.02 28.27 -9.70
CA ALA A 186 -50.74 27.04 -9.95
C ALA A 186 -51.42 27.14 -11.32
N GLY A 187 -51.16 26.18 -12.19
CA GLY A 187 -51.80 26.09 -13.50
C GLY A 187 -51.92 24.64 -13.94
N ALA A 188 -52.66 23.84 -13.17
CA ALA A 188 -53.11 22.54 -13.62
C ALA A 188 -54.22 22.74 -14.67
N GLU A 189 -53.93 22.44 -15.93
CA GLU A 189 -54.97 22.12 -16.91
C GLU A 189 -54.81 20.66 -17.33
N ALA A 190 -55.49 19.80 -16.58
CA ALA A 190 -55.89 18.50 -17.05
C ALA A 190 -57.17 18.70 -17.88
N GLU A 191 -57.07 18.73 -19.20
CA GLU A 191 -58.22 18.47 -20.05
C GLU A 191 -58.38 16.97 -20.24
N ALA A 192 -59.26 16.40 -19.43
CA ALA A 192 -59.97 15.18 -19.78
C ALA A 192 -61.17 15.59 -20.64
N GLU A 193 -61.11 15.35 -21.95
CA GLU A 193 -62.32 15.25 -22.77
C GLU A 193 -62.62 13.77 -23.02
N ALA A 194 -63.68 13.29 -22.38
CA ALA A 194 -64.34 12.03 -22.70
C ALA A 194 -65.64 12.37 -23.42
N VAL A 195 -65.73 12.07 -24.73
CA VAL A 195 -66.98 11.94 -25.50
C VAL A 195 -66.69 10.90 -26.59
N GLU A 196 -67.02 9.62 -26.39
CA GLU A 196 -68.31 8.97 -26.68
C GLU A 196 -68.53 8.62 -28.17
N ARG A 197 -68.66 7.29 -28.44
CA ARG A 197 -69.25 6.61 -29.64
C ARG A 197 -68.45 6.80 -30.95
N VAL A 198 -68.00 5.77 -31.66
CA VAL A 198 -68.65 4.52 -32.15
C VAL A 198 -67.58 3.44 -32.33
#